data_AF-A0A7G7G3D2-F1
#
_entry.id   AF-A0A7G7G3D2-F1
#
_cell.length_a   1.000
_cell.length_b   1.000
_cell.length_c   1.000
_cell.angle_alpha   90.00
_cell.angle_beta   90.00
_cell.angle_gamma   90.00
#
_symmetry.space_group_name_H-M   'P 1'
#
loop_
_entity.id
_entity.type
_entity.pdbx_description
1 polymer ?
#
loop_
_entity_poly.entity_id
_entity_poly.type
_entity_poly.pdbx_seq_one_letter_code
_entity_poly.pdbx_strand_id
1 'polypeptide(L)'
;MGKDLHRTILPFIMKAISNHNKVKNVEVVNDPDFYILKVIRKQNFRDLYVILSDDYFFGDYSAIVMHSTLKNGGFILIARPETDDYDSNEPENKIGIGKIKKLLGALHLDEYWTFHS
;
A
#
# COMPACT_ATOMS: atom_id res chain seq x y z
N MET A 1 3.94 -18.29 -2.07
CA MET A 1 4.31 -17.99 -3.48
C MET A 1 5.43 -16.98 -3.42
N GLY A 2 6.44 -17.09 -4.30
CA GLY A 2 7.66 -16.29 -4.17
C GLY A 2 7.40 -14.80 -4.35
N LYS A 3 8.18 -13.99 -3.63
CA LYS A 3 8.28 -12.53 -3.72
C LYS A 3 8.70 -12.06 -5.13
N ASP A 4 7.85 -12.20 -6.13
CA ASP A 4 8.09 -11.65 -7.47
C ASP A 4 7.66 -10.19 -7.50
N LEU A 5 8.58 -9.30 -7.11
CA LEU A 5 8.47 -7.87 -7.32
C LEU A 5 9.66 -7.44 -8.16
N HIS A 6 9.42 -6.73 -9.26
CA HIS A 6 10.52 -6.23 -10.07
C HIS A 6 11.51 -5.42 -9.19
N ARG A 7 12.82 -5.73 -9.29
CA ARG A 7 13.87 -5.27 -8.36
C ARG A 7 13.94 -3.75 -8.17
N THR A 8 13.47 -2.97 -9.15
CA THR A 8 13.48 -1.50 -9.12
C THR A 8 12.24 -0.88 -8.47
N ILE A 9 11.14 -1.63 -8.35
CA ILE A 9 9.87 -1.12 -7.84
C ILE A 9 9.98 -0.78 -6.35
N LEU A 10 10.48 -1.71 -5.52
CA LEU A 10 10.58 -1.50 -4.07
C LEU A 10 11.42 -0.24 -3.72
N PRO A 11 12.65 -0.07 -4.25
CA PRO A 11 13.42 1.16 -4.02
C PRO A 11 12.70 2.43 -4.48
N PHE A 12 12.01 2.38 -5.62
CA PHE A 12 11.26 3.51 -6.16
C PHE A 12 10.11 3.92 -5.23
N ILE A 13 9.28 2.95 -4.81
CA ILE A 13 8.16 3.20 -3.89
C ILE A 13 8.66 3.69 -2.54
N MET A 14 9.68 3.03 -1.97
CA MET A 14 10.24 3.46 -0.68
C MET A 14 10.75 4.89 -0.73
N LYS A 15 11.46 5.28 -1.80
CA LYS A 15 11.93 6.65 -2.00
C LYS A 15 10.77 7.64 -2.10
N ALA A 16 9.73 7.32 -2.86
CA ALA A 16 8.56 8.19 -3.03
C ALA A 16 7.83 8.41 -1.69
N ILE A 17 7.56 7.35 -0.93
CA ILE A 17 6.87 7.45 0.37
C ILE A 17 7.75 8.17 1.39
N SER A 18 9.05 7.86 1.45
CA SER A 18 9.97 8.47 2.44
C SER A 18 10.15 9.97 2.23
N ASN A 19 10.04 10.44 0.98
CA ASN A 19 10.10 11.87 0.66
C ASN A 19 8.79 12.62 0.94
N HIS A 20 7.72 11.92 1.32
CA HIS A 20 6.43 12.54 1.58
C HIS A 20 6.45 13.34 2.89
N ASN A 21 5.90 14.55 2.86
CA ASN A 21 5.98 15.48 3.99
C ASN A 21 5.26 14.98 5.27
N LYS A 22 4.27 14.09 5.13
CA LYS A 22 3.54 13.44 6.24
C LYS A 22 4.18 12.16 6.77
N VAL A 23 5.25 11.67 6.17
CA VAL A 23 5.94 10.44 6.58
C VAL A 23 7.14 10.76 7.45
N LYS A 24 7.31 10.02 8.54
CA LYS A 24 8.45 10.11 9.45
C LYS A 24 9.51 9.06 9.11
N ASN A 25 9.09 7.82 8.87
CA ASN A 25 9.97 6.71 8.53
C ASN A 25 9.22 5.66 7.71
N VAL A 26 9.95 4.83 6.96
CA VAL A 26 9.41 3.66 6.25
C VAL A 26 10.27 2.45 6.58
N GLU A 27 9.63 1.39 7.06
CA GLU A 27 10.30 0.14 7.45
C GLU A 27 9.79 -1.00 6.58
N VAL A 28 10.69 -1.89 6.19
CA VAL A 28 10.30 -3.13 5.51
C VAL A 28 9.95 -4.16 6.57
N VAL A 29 8.74 -4.69 6.49
CA VAL A 29 8.29 -5.80 7.35
C VAL A 29 8.65 -7.09 6.66
N ASN A 30 9.34 -7.97 7.39
CA ASN A 30 9.77 -9.25 6.84
C ASN A 30 8.59 -10.24 6.86
N ASP A 31 7.96 -10.41 5.71
CA ASP A 31 6.93 -11.43 5.48
C ASP A 31 7.42 -12.41 4.39
N PRO A 32 7.16 -13.71 4.46
CA PRO A 32 7.65 -14.67 3.47
C PRO A 32 6.95 -14.55 2.11
N ASP A 33 5.68 -14.13 2.10
CA ASP A 33 4.82 -14.14 0.91
C ASP A 33 4.62 -12.74 0.31
N PHE A 34 4.72 -11.69 1.13
CA PHE A 34 4.40 -10.33 0.74
C PHE A 34 5.56 -9.34 0.91
N TYR A 35 5.56 -8.31 0.07
CA TYR A 35 6.35 -7.10 0.29
C TYR A 35 5.52 -6.10 1.08
N ILE A 36 5.78 -6.01 2.38
CA ILE A 36 5.04 -5.15 3.29
C ILE A 36 5.93 -4.00 3.74
N LEU A 37 5.42 -2.78 3.62
CA LEU A 37 6.04 -1.57 4.17
C LEU A 37 5.21 -1.06 5.34
N LYS A 38 5.84 -0.83 6.48
CA LYS A 38 5.26 -0.07 7.57
C LYS A 38 5.63 1.40 7.39
N VAL A 39 4.63 2.23 7.13
CA VAL A 39 4.79 3.68 6.98
C VAL A 39 4.47 4.34 8.31
N ILE A 40 5.51 4.83 8.97
CA ILE A 40 5.39 5.57 10.22
C ILE A 40 5.13 7.02 9.86
N ARG A 41 3.96 7.55 10.25
CA ARG A 41 3.56 8.92 9.88
C ARG A 41 3.93 9.94 10.96
N LYS A 42 3.97 11.22 10.58
CA LYS A 42 4.20 12.33 11.52
C LYS A 42 2.96 12.54 12.39
N GLN A 43 3.13 13.27 13.49
CA GLN A 43 2.14 13.55 14.55
C GLN A 43 0.68 13.66 14.04
N ASN A 44 -0.25 13.07 14.79
CA ASN A 44 -1.71 13.01 14.56
C ASN A 44 -2.18 12.14 13.38
N PHE A 45 -1.28 11.38 12.75
CA PHE A 45 -1.65 10.38 11.75
C PHE A 45 -1.33 8.97 12.25
N ARG A 46 -2.25 8.02 12.07
CA ARG A 46 -2.06 6.60 12.41
C ARG A 46 -0.98 5.99 11.52
N ASP A 47 -0.16 5.08 12.00
CA ASP A 47 0.72 4.34 11.07
C ASP A 47 -0.12 3.50 10.09
N LEU A 48 0.42 3.22 8.92
CA LEU A 48 -0.23 2.32 7.96
C LEU A 48 0.73 1.24 7.46
N TYR A 49 0.16 0.09 7.11
CA TYR A 49 0.85 -0.96 6.39
C TYR A 49 0.50 -0.86 4.91
N VAL A 50 1.51 -0.94 4.05
CA VAL A 50 1.35 -0.94 2.59
C VAL A 50 1.83 -2.30 2.07
N ILE A 51 0.94 -3.05 1.42
CA ILE A 51 1.30 -4.27 0.70
C ILE A 51 1.56 -3.90 -0.74
N LEU A 52 2.72 -4.29 -1.27
CA LEU A 52 3.09 -4.15 -2.68
C LEU A 52 2.62 -5.40 -3.43
N SER A 53 1.74 -5.21 -4.41
CA SER A 53 1.31 -6.26 -5.33
C SER A 53 1.90 -6.01 -6.73
N ASP A 54 2.60 -7.01 -7.27
CA ASP A 54 3.04 -7.10 -8.68
C ASP A 54 2.12 -8.05 -9.48
N ASP A 55 0.99 -8.49 -8.90
CA ASP A 55 0.09 -9.42 -9.57
C ASP A 55 -0.45 -8.80 -10.87
N TYR A 56 -0.23 -9.51 -11.98
CA TYR A 56 -0.67 -9.13 -13.33
C TYR A 56 -2.21 -8.98 -13.42
N PHE A 57 -2.91 -9.69 -12.53
CA PHE A 57 -4.34 -9.59 -12.32
C PHE A 57 -4.56 -9.40 -10.82
N PHE A 58 -4.77 -8.17 -10.37
CA PHE A 58 -5.27 -7.92 -9.03
C PHE A 58 -6.73 -8.41 -8.98
N GLY A 59 -6.91 -9.66 -8.59
CA GLY A 59 -8.23 -10.31 -8.49
C GLY A 59 -8.69 -10.47 -7.05
N ASP A 60 -9.96 -10.86 -6.88
CA ASP A 60 -10.61 -11.05 -5.58
C ASP A 60 -9.82 -11.94 -4.62
N TYR A 61 -9.09 -12.94 -5.14
CA TYR A 61 -8.27 -13.83 -4.31
C TYR A 61 -7.07 -13.12 -3.69
N SER A 62 -6.35 -12.29 -4.45
CA SER A 62 -5.22 -11.50 -3.93
C SER A 62 -5.71 -10.50 -2.88
N ALA A 63 -6.89 -9.89 -3.08
CA ALA A 63 -7.52 -9.04 -2.09
C ALA A 63 -7.83 -9.80 -0.79
N ILE A 64 -8.49 -10.97 -0.85
CA ILE A 64 -8.83 -11.78 0.33
C ILE A 64 -7.57 -12.14 1.16
N VAL A 65 -6.50 -12.60 0.50
CA VAL A 65 -5.27 -12.96 1.22
C VAL A 65 -4.63 -11.72 1.86
N MET A 66 -4.56 -10.60 1.12
CA MET A 66 -4.00 -9.36 1.65
C MET A 66 -4.83 -8.77 2.81
N HIS A 67 -6.15 -8.93 2.81
CA HIS A 67 -7.02 -8.51 3.91
C HIS A 67 -6.73 -9.30 5.18
N SER A 68 -6.49 -10.61 5.04
CA SER A 68 -6.13 -11.46 6.18
C SER A 68 -4.80 -11.07 6.81
N THR A 69 -3.89 -10.49 6.02
CA THR A 69 -2.61 -9.90 6.47
C THR A 69 -2.81 -8.51 7.09
N LEU A 70 -3.72 -7.70 6.55
CA LEU A 70 -4.07 -6.35 6.99
C LEU A 70 -5.24 -6.32 8.00
N LYS A 71 -5.21 -7.17 9.03
CA LYS A 71 -6.32 -7.29 10.02
C LYS A 71 -6.75 -5.97 10.68
N ASN A 72 -5.92 -4.94 10.67
CA ASN A 72 -6.17 -3.63 11.26
C ASN A 72 -6.28 -2.50 10.22
N GLY A 73 -6.50 -2.84 8.95
CA GLY A 73 -6.48 -1.91 7.83
C GLY A 73 -5.08 -1.72 7.22
N GLY A 74 -5.06 -1.15 6.03
CA GLY A 74 -3.82 -0.82 5.33
C GLY A 74 -4.07 -0.34 3.92
N PHE A 75 -3.01 -0.27 3.14
CA PHE A 75 -3.08 0.11 1.75
C PHE A 75 -2.54 -1.02 0.88
N ILE A 76 -3.26 -1.36 -0.18
CA ILE A 76 -2.80 -2.30 -1.19
C ILE A 76 -2.35 -1.49 -2.40
N LEU A 77 -1.03 -1.48 -2.62
CA LEU A 77 -0.40 -0.74 -3.69
C LEU A 77 -0.20 -1.64 -4.90
N ILE A 78 -0.92 -1.31 -5.97
CA ILE A 78 -0.73 -1.92 -7.29
C ILE A 78 0.51 -1.27 -7.91
N ALA A 79 1.59 -2.04 -7.97
CA ALA A 79 2.91 -1.48 -8.25
C ALA A 79 3.25 -1.41 -9.74
N ARG A 80 2.54 -2.15 -10.61
CA ARG A 80 2.74 -2.08 -12.06
C ARG A 80 2.02 -0.87 -12.68
N PRO A 81 2.68 -0.16 -13.61
CA PRO A 81 2.06 0.93 -14.35
C PRO A 81 1.09 0.45 -15.44
N GLU A 82 1.30 -0.75 -15.98
CA GLU A 82 0.57 -1.31 -17.14
C GLU A 82 -0.79 -1.92 -16.81
N THR A 83 -1.10 -2.14 -15.52
CA THR A 83 -2.42 -2.61 -15.11
C THR A 83 -3.44 -1.48 -15.24
N ASP A 84 -4.71 -1.82 -15.47
CA ASP A 84 -5.80 -0.84 -15.49
C ASP A 84 -5.80 0.03 -14.22
N ASP A 85 -6.35 1.25 -14.32
CA ASP A 85 -6.54 2.17 -13.20
C ASP A 85 -7.60 1.61 -12.24
N TYR A 86 -7.22 0.58 -11.48
CA TYR A 86 -8.02 0.03 -10.39
C TYR A 86 -7.76 0.84 -9.13
N ASP A 87 -8.71 1.69 -8.77
CA ASP A 87 -8.72 2.44 -7.53
C ASP A 87 -10.01 2.14 -6.76
N SER A 88 -9.89 1.49 -5.60
CA SER A 88 -11.03 1.12 -4.76
C SER A 88 -10.74 1.44 -3.29
N ASN A 89 -11.78 1.58 -2.48
CA ASN A 89 -11.70 1.77 -1.03
C ASN A 89 -12.68 0.81 -0.37
N GLU A 90 -12.28 0.23 0.75
CA GLU A 90 -13.13 -0.63 1.60
C GLU A 90 -13.14 -0.07 3.03
N PRO A 91 -14.04 0.90 3.30
CA PRO A 91 -14.08 1.57 4.60
C PRO A 91 -14.32 0.64 5.77
N GLU A 92 -15.11 -0.43 5.58
CA GLU A 92 -15.40 -1.45 6.60
C GLU A 92 -14.13 -2.17 7.09
N ASN A 93 -13.18 -2.38 6.18
CA ASN A 93 -11.90 -3.03 6.45
C ASN A 93 -10.77 -2.03 6.70
N LYS A 94 -11.04 -0.73 6.53
CA LYS A 94 -10.03 0.36 6.55
C LYS A 94 -8.93 0.13 5.52
N ILE A 95 -9.32 -0.33 4.33
CA ILE A 95 -8.39 -0.65 3.24
C ILE A 95 -8.54 0.37 2.10
N GLY A 96 -7.41 0.93 1.67
CA GLY A 96 -7.32 1.67 0.41
C GLY A 96 -6.59 0.82 -0.63
N ILE A 97 -7.11 0.77 -1.86
CA ILE A 97 -6.50 0.04 -2.97
C ILE A 97 -6.25 1.03 -4.11
N GLY A 98 -5.05 0.99 -4.67
CA GLY A 98 -4.75 1.77 -5.85
C GLY A 98 -3.28 1.87 -6.22
N LYS A 99 -2.99 2.80 -7.12
CA LYS A 99 -1.62 3.11 -7.58
C LYS A 99 -0.90 4.10 -6.65
N ILE A 100 0.38 4.34 -6.92
CA ILE A 100 1.24 5.20 -6.08
C ILE A 100 0.67 6.61 -5.92
N LYS A 101 0.06 7.17 -6.97
CA LYS A 101 -0.56 8.50 -6.92
C LYS A 101 -1.65 8.56 -5.84
N LYS A 102 -2.51 7.54 -5.78
CA LYS A 102 -3.58 7.44 -4.79
C LYS A 102 -3.02 7.26 -3.38
N LEU A 103 -2.02 6.38 -3.22
CA LEU A 103 -1.33 6.21 -1.93
C LEU A 103 -0.78 7.55 -1.41
N LEU A 104 -0.04 8.29 -2.25
CA LEU A 104 0.55 9.57 -1.85
C LEU A 104 -0.52 10.61 -1.47
N GLY A 105 -1.64 10.66 -2.20
CA GLY A 105 -2.78 11.50 -1.81
C GLY A 105 -3.40 11.06 -0.47
N ALA A 106 -3.59 9.76 -0.28
CA ALA A 106 -4.17 9.19 0.93
C ALA A 106 -3.32 9.42 2.20
N LEU A 107 -2.00 9.59 2.06
CA LEU A 107 -1.11 9.93 3.18
C LEU A 107 -1.45 11.27 3.87
N HIS A 108 -2.22 12.14 3.20
CA HIS A 108 -2.68 13.41 3.77
C HIS A 108 -3.89 13.28 4.70
N LEU A 109 -4.56 12.12 4.75
CA LEU A 109 -5.73 11.86 5.59
C LEU A 109 -5.37 10.88 6.72
N ASP A 110 -5.88 11.09 7.94
CA ASP A 110 -5.72 10.07 9.00
C ASP A 110 -6.40 8.77 8.58
N GLU A 111 -7.65 8.89 8.13
CA GLU A 111 -8.47 7.83 7.55
C GLU A 111 -8.14 7.67 6.05
N TYR A 112 -6.94 7.18 5.75
CA TYR A 112 -6.41 7.05 4.39
C TYR A 112 -7.32 6.25 3.43
N TRP A 113 -8.13 5.33 3.95
CA TRP A 113 -9.12 4.54 3.20
C TRP A 113 -10.33 5.36 2.72
N THR A 114 -10.44 6.65 3.07
CA THR A 114 -11.50 7.55 2.60
C THR A 114 -11.06 8.40 1.40
N PHE A 115 -9.80 8.27 0.96
CA PHE A 115 -9.26 9.09 -0.11
C PHE A 115 -9.78 8.67 -1.49
N HIS A 116 -10.32 9.62 -2.25
CA HIS A 116 -10.74 9.45 -3.64
C HIS A 116 -9.87 10.33 -4.55
N SER A 117 -9.29 9.74 -5.60
CA SER A 117 -8.37 10.40 -6.55
C SER A 117 -9.04 10.90 -7.82
#